data_AF-A0A9N9YNW8-F1
#
_entry.id   AF-A0A9N9YNW8-F1
#
_cell.length_a   1.000
_cell.length_b   1.000
_cell.length_c   1.000
_cell.angle_alpha   90.00
_cell.angle_beta   90.00
_cell.angle_gamma   90.00
#
_symmetry.space_group_name_H-M   'P 1'
#
loop_
_entity.id
_entity.type
_entity.pdbx_description
1 polymer ?
#
loop_
_entity_poly.entity_id
_entity_poly.type
_entity_poly.pdbx_seq_one_letter_code
_entity_poly.pdbx_strand_id
1 'polypeptide(L)'
;MKFNLLPLLALISTSHGWLPSEENREPLLGRDGTSLFNNSLSSDGKRWLPGSTPIRGVNLGSLFVSEPWMMTPTWNGMNCPQSEPRSEFDCMLKLGQTGGDSAFQKHYQDWIPESDFDKMVSYGLNTVRIPVGYWMYEDIVYKDSEHFPRGGLAHLKRICGYASNRGFYIILDLHGAPGAQVANNAFTGQYTPNPGFYQDYQFDRAYKFLAWLR
;
A
#
# COMPACT_ATOMS: atom_id res chain seq x y z
N MET A 1 32.55 -52.26 -17.68
CA MET A 1 31.63 -51.15 -17.35
C MET A 1 32.39 -50.11 -16.55
N LYS A 2 32.63 -48.91 -17.11
CA LYS A 2 33.19 -47.76 -16.37
C LYS A 2 32.09 -46.70 -16.30
N PHE A 3 31.61 -46.41 -15.09
CA PHE A 3 30.65 -45.34 -14.84
C PHE A 3 31.42 -44.04 -14.60
N ASN A 4 31.13 -43.00 -15.38
CA ASN A 4 31.54 -41.63 -15.10
C ASN A 4 30.46 -40.97 -14.24
N LEU A 5 30.82 -40.55 -13.03
CA LEU A 5 30.04 -39.61 -12.23
C LEU A 5 30.54 -38.20 -12.52
N LEU A 6 29.73 -37.37 -13.17
CA LEU A 6 29.88 -35.91 -13.13
C LEU A 6 29.20 -35.39 -11.85
N PRO A 7 29.82 -34.49 -11.07
CA PRO A 7 29.11 -33.78 -10.02
C PRO A 7 28.34 -32.61 -10.63
N LEU A 8 27.05 -32.53 -10.31
CA LEU A 8 26.18 -31.40 -10.62
C LEU A 8 26.46 -30.30 -9.58
N LEU A 9 27.15 -29.22 -9.95
CA LEU A 9 27.23 -28.03 -9.10
C LEU A 9 25.90 -27.27 -9.18
N ALA A 10 25.10 -27.33 -8.12
CA ALA A 10 23.98 -26.44 -7.93
C ALA A 10 24.49 -25.07 -7.45
N LEU A 11 24.36 -24.04 -8.28
CA LEU A 11 24.55 -22.65 -7.88
C LEU A 11 23.35 -22.22 -7.02
N ILE A 12 23.55 -22.17 -5.71
CA ILE A 12 22.60 -21.54 -4.78
C ILE A 12 22.87 -20.04 -4.85
N SER A 13 22.05 -19.29 -5.57
CA SER A 13 22.02 -17.83 -5.44
C SER A 13 21.28 -17.49 -4.15
N THR A 14 21.98 -17.15 -3.07
CA THR A 14 21.36 -16.52 -1.91
C THR A 14 21.09 -15.06 -2.27
N SER A 15 19.83 -14.72 -2.55
CA SER A 15 19.40 -13.33 -2.53
C SER A 15 19.41 -12.86 -1.07
N HIS A 16 20.47 -12.16 -0.67
CA HIS A 16 20.47 -11.47 0.61
C HIS A 16 19.57 -10.23 0.49
N GLY A 17 18.37 -10.32 1.07
CA GLY A 17 17.49 -9.17 1.24
C GLY A 17 18.13 -8.14 2.16
N TRP A 18 17.95 -6.86 1.84
CA TRP A 18 18.40 -5.76 2.67
C TRP A 18 17.67 -5.79 4.01
N LEU A 19 18.38 -6.10 5.09
CA LEU A 19 17.86 -6.04 6.45
C LEU A 19 18.43 -4.79 7.14
N PRO A 20 17.57 -3.87 7.65
CA PRO A 20 18.01 -2.64 8.31
C PRO A 20 18.91 -2.83 9.53
N SER A 21 19.06 -4.07 10.03
CA SER A 21 19.80 -4.41 11.24
C SER A 21 21.18 -5.01 10.99
N GLU A 22 21.69 -5.05 9.75
CA GLU A 22 23.04 -5.56 9.50
C GLU A 22 24.10 -4.57 10.01
N GLU A 23 24.88 -5.01 10.99
CA GLU A 23 25.78 -4.21 11.85
C GLU A 23 26.95 -3.52 11.13
N ASN A 24 27.16 -3.77 9.83
CA ASN A 24 28.35 -3.37 9.08
C ASN A 24 28.07 -2.63 7.75
N ARG A 25 26.93 -1.96 7.61
CA ARG A 25 26.61 -1.19 6.38
C ARG A 25 26.22 0.25 6.69
N GLU A 26 26.63 1.15 5.77
CA GLU A 26 26.39 2.59 5.84
C GLU A 26 24.94 2.91 6.23
N PRO A 27 24.71 3.78 7.23
CA PRO A 27 23.36 4.10 7.67
C PRO A 27 22.58 4.73 6.52
N LEU A 28 21.32 4.34 6.35
CA LEU A 28 20.42 5.09 5.47
C LEU A 28 20.11 6.43 6.12
N LEU A 29 20.67 7.49 5.55
CA LEU A 29 20.52 8.85 6.03
C LEU A 29 19.31 9.52 5.35
N GLY A 30 18.49 10.20 6.14
CA GLY A 30 17.56 11.20 5.65
C GLY A 30 18.29 12.37 5.00
N ARG A 31 17.54 13.25 4.33
CA ARG A 31 18.08 14.45 3.65
C ARG A 31 18.75 15.44 4.61
N ASP A 32 18.43 15.34 5.90
CA ASP A 32 19.02 16.10 7.01
C ASP A 32 20.25 15.40 7.62
N GLY A 33 20.69 14.28 7.06
CA GLY A 33 21.81 13.49 7.57
C GLY A 33 21.46 12.63 8.79
N THR A 34 20.18 12.51 9.16
CA THR A 34 19.77 11.65 10.29
C THR A 34 19.67 10.20 9.86
N SER A 35 20.24 9.28 10.65
CA SER A 35 20.07 7.86 10.37
C SER A 35 18.63 7.45 10.64
N LEU A 36 17.94 6.94 9.61
CA LEU A 36 16.54 6.53 9.67
C LEU A 36 16.32 5.31 10.58
N PHE A 37 17.39 4.61 10.96
CA PHE A 37 17.35 3.37 11.75
C PHE A 37 18.22 3.40 13.01
N ASN A 38 19.01 4.46 13.23
CA ASN A 38 19.78 4.58 14.46
C ASN A 38 18.89 5.11 15.59
N ASN A 39 18.44 4.20 16.45
CA ASN A 39 17.68 4.49 17.66
C ASN A 39 18.55 5.12 18.76
N SER A 40 19.23 6.24 18.48
CA SER A 40 19.37 7.28 19.50
C SER A 40 18.07 8.08 19.51
N LEU A 41 16.99 7.40 19.89
CA LEU A 41 15.75 8.06 20.21
C LEU A 41 16.07 9.01 21.36
N SER A 42 15.94 10.31 21.10
CA SER A 42 15.68 11.27 22.16
C SER A 42 14.61 10.68 23.09
N SER A 43 14.65 11.04 24.36
CA SER A 43 13.64 10.65 25.36
C SER A 43 12.19 11.01 24.98
N ASP A 44 12.00 11.72 23.86
CA ASP A 44 10.72 12.08 23.25
C ASP A 44 10.35 11.25 22.01
N GLY A 45 11.15 10.24 21.66
CA GLY A 45 10.85 9.25 20.63
C GLY A 45 9.66 8.39 21.05
N LYS A 46 8.44 8.88 20.81
CA LYS A 46 7.19 8.17 21.09
C LYS A 46 7.17 6.86 20.30
N ARG A 47 7.68 5.79 20.90
CA ARG A 47 7.34 4.44 20.49
C ARG A 47 5.84 4.28 20.75
N TRP A 48 5.05 4.37 19.69
CA TRP A 48 3.59 4.45 19.78
C TRP A 48 2.98 3.19 20.41
N LEU A 49 3.66 2.04 20.25
CA LEU A 49 3.44 0.84 21.04
C LEU A 49 4.59 0.64 22.04
N PRO A 50 4.33 0.34 23.33
CA PRO A 50 5.36 -0.02 24.28
C PRO A 50 6.22 -1.15 23.74
N GLY A 51 7.52 -1.15 24.06
CA GLY A 51 8.42 -2.13 23.48
C GLY A 51 8.20 -3.58 23.83
N SER A 52 7.35 -3.81 24.82
CA SER A 52 6.87 -5.10 25.28
C SER A 52 5.56 -5.57 24.62
N THR A 53 4.86 -4.73 23.84
CA THR A 53 3.58 -5.09 23.23
C THR A 53 3.76 -5.53 21.78
N PRO A 54 3.47 -6.80 21.42
CA PRO A 54 3.54 -7.24 20.02
C PRO A 54 2.41 -6.62 19.18
N ILE A 55 2.68 -6.46 17.88
CA ILE A 55 1.65 -6.08 16.91
C ILE A 55 0.62 -7.21 16.80
N ARG A 56 -0.65 -6.87 17.01
CA ARG A 56 -1.82 -7.71 16.74
C ARG A 56 -2.74 -6.90 15.85
N GLY A 57 -2.52 -7.02 14.55
CA GLY A 57 -3.16 -6.13 13.59
C GLY A 57 -3.82 -6.82 12.44
N VAL A 58 -4.62 -6.04 11.72
CA VAL A 58 -5.32 -6.43 10.50
C VAL A 58 -5.04 -5.42 9.38
N ASN A 59 -5.18 -5.87 8.14
CA ASN A 59 -5.12 -5.00 6.98
C ASN A 59 -6.52 -4.48 6.65
N LEU A 60 -6.63 -3.19 6.36
CA LEU A 60 -7.85 -2.58 5.80
C LEU A 60 -7.85 -2.75 4.27
N GLY A 61 -7.81 -4.01 3.83
CA GLY A 61 -7.66 -4.39 2.42
C GLY A 61 -8.86 -3.96 1.58
N SER A 62 -8.62 -3.72 0.28
CA SER A 62 -9.61 -3.22 -0.68
C SER A 62 -10.26 -1.88 -0.33
N LEU A 63 -9.83 -1.16 0.71
CA LEU A 63 -10.40 0.13 1.05
C LEU A 63 -9.96 1.22 0.06
N PHE A 64 -8.65 1.47 -0.07
CA PHE A 64 -8.11 2.52 -0.97
C PHE A 64 -7.33 2.00 -2.18
N VAL A 65 -7.11 0.68 -2.25
CA VAL A 65 -6.57 0.00 -3.43
C VAL A 65 -7.42 -1.24 -3.66
N SER A 66 -8.22 -1.25 -4.72
CA SER A 66 -9.21 -2.30 -4.93
C SER A 66 -8.61 -3.64 -5.35
N GLU A 67 -9.04 -4.70 -4.69
CA GLU A 67 -8.75 -6.08 -5.06
C GLU A 67 -10.06 -6.80 -5.39
N PRO A 68 -10.43 -6.99 -6.68
CA PRO A 68 -11.76 -7.47 -7.07
C PRO A 68 -12.19 -8.78 -6.39
N TRP A 69 -11.24 -9.66 -6.06
CA TRP A 69 -11.52 -10.92 -5.37
C TRP A 69 -12.03 -10.73 -3.94
N MET A 70 -11.57 -9.71 -3.20
CA MET A 70 -12.04 -9.39 -1.84
C MET A 70 -13.38 -8.65 -1.84
N MET A 71 -13.64 -7.86 -2.87
CA MET A 71 -14.78 -6.94 -2.92
C MET A 71 -15.82 -7.27 -3.99
N THR A 72 -15.95 -8.55 -4.37
CA THR A 72 -16.78 -9.02 -5.50
C THR A 72 -18.19 -8.40 -5.57
N PRO A 73 -19.00 -8.38 -4.50
CA PRO A 73 -20.35 -7.79 -4.57
C PRO A 73 -20.30 -6.28 -4.82
N THR A 74 -19.38 -5.58 -4.15
CA THR A 74 -19.16 -4.13 -4.32
C THR A 74 -18.68 -3.83 -5.74
N TRP A 75 -17.69 -4.58 -6.24
CA TRP A 75 -17.11 -4.44 -7.58
C TRP A 75 -18.17 -4.59 -8.67
N ASN A 76 -19.00 -5.64 -8.58
CA ASN A 76 -20.12 -5.84 -9.49
C ASN A 76 -21.16 -4.71 -9.37
N GLY A 77 -21.46 -4.25 -8.16
CA GLY A 77 -22.37 -3.12 -7.92
C GLY A 77 -21.88 -1.77 -8.46
N MET A 78 -20.57 -1.61 -8.66
CA MET A 78 -19.97 -0.46 -9.36
C MET A 78 -20.09 -0.55 -10.88
N ASN A 79 -20.68 -1.62 -11.43
CA ASN A 79 -20.65 -1.97 -12.86
C ASN A 79 -19.26 -2.32 -13.39
N CYS A 80 -18.38 -2.85 -12.53
CA CYS A 80 -17.07 -3.38 -12.87
C CYS A 80 -17.09 -4.92 -12.71
N PRO A 81 -17.35 -5.71 -13.78
CA PRO A 81 -17.37 -7.17 -13.67
C PRO A 81 -15.98 -7.78 -13.45
N GLN A 82 -15.92 -8.96 -12.83
CA GLN A 82 -14.66 -9.67 -12.55
C GLN A 82 -13.86 -10.09 -13.79
N SER A 83 -14.51 -10.28 -14.95
CA SER A 83 -13.81 -10.67 -16.18
C SER A 83 -13.00 -9.52 -16.79
N GLU A 84 -13.54 -8.30 -16.71
CA GLU A 84 -12.95 -7.00 -17.01
C GLU A 84 -13.88 -5.96 -16.38
N PRO A 85 -13.40 -4.94 -15.62
CA PRO A 85 -12.02 -4.48 -15.44
C PRO A 85 -11.21 -5.24 -14.39
N ARG A 86 -9.91 -5.44 -14.66
CA ARG A 86 -8.97 -6.17 -13.78
C ARG A 86 -8.48 -5.37 -12.59
N SER A 87 -8.35 -4.05 -12.73
CA SER A 87 -7.87 -3.14 -11.70
C SER A 87 -8.77 -1.92 -11.53
N GLU A 88 -8.55 -1.12 -10.49
CA GLU A 88 -9.27 0.16 -10.33
C GLU A 88 -8.98 1.15 -11.45
N PHE A 89 -7.77 1.12 -12.02
CA PHE A 89 -7.46 1.89 -13.21
C PHE A 89 -8.41 1.57 -14.37
N ASP A 90 -8.61 0.28 -14.64
CA ASP A 90 -9.50 -0.20 -15.70
C ASP A 90 -10.98 0.10 -15.39
N CYS A 91 -11.36 0.06 -14.11
CA CYS A 91 -12.70 0.39 -13.64
C CYS A 91 -13.00 1.89 -13.81
N MET A 92 -12.05 2.75 -13.45
CA MET A 92 -12.14 4.20 -13.67
C MET A 92 -12.22 4.55 -15.16
N LEU A 93 -11.42 3.88 -16.00
CA LEU A 93 -11.52 4.00 -17.46
C LEU A 93 -12.93 3.68 -17.98
N LYS A 94 -13.50 2.56 -17.52
CA LYS A 94 -14.83 2.11 -17.94
C LYS A 94 -15.94 3.07 -17.51
N LEU A 95 -15.90 3.52 -16.26
CA LEU A 95 -16.95 4.36 -15.67
C LEU A 95 -16.83 5.83 -16.07
N GLY A 96 -15.66 6.25 -16.55
CA GLY A 96 -15.29 7.65 -16.70
C GLY A 96 -15.12 8.34 -15.35
N GLN A 97 -14.48 9.51 -15.34
CA GLN A 97 -14.08 10.16 -14.09
C GLN A 97 -15.27 10.44 -13.14
N THR A 98 -16.35 11.03 -13.64
CA THR A 98 -17.52 11.38 -12.80
C THR A 98 -18.21 10.16 -12.22
N GLY A 99 -18.43 9.12 -13.04
CA GLY A 99 -19.07 7.88 -12.61
C GLY A 99 -18.19 7.09 -11.65
N GLY A 100 -16.89 7.00 -11.98
CA GLY A 100 -15.87 6.37 -11.15
C GLY A 100 -15.74 7.03 -9.79
N ASP A 101 -15.58 8.36 -9.74
CA ASP A 101 -15.52 9.08 -8.46
C ASP A 101 -16.77 8.83 -7.61
N SER A 102 -17.97 8.90 -8.19
CA SER A 102 -19.20 8.62 -7.44
C SER A 102 -19.23 7.19 -6.89
N ALA A 103 -18.78 6.20 -7.66
CA ALA A 103 -18.76 4.80 -7.25
C ALA A 103 -17.74 4.55 -6.12
N PHE A 104 -16.52 5.06 -6.27
CA PHE A 104 -15.45 4.90 -5.28
C PHE A 104 -15.71 5.70 -4.01
N GLN A 105 -16.30 6.89 -4.10
CA GLN A 105 -16.71 7.66 -2.91
C GLN A 105 -17.73 6.91 -2.06
N LYS A 106 -18.71 6.25 -2.70
CA LYS A 106 -19.66 5.38 -1.99
C LYS A 106 -18.95 4.20 -1.31
N HIS A 107 -18.00 3.57 -2.00
CA HIS A 107 -17.22 2.47 -1.44
C HIS A 107 -16.36 2.91 -0.26
N TYR A 108 -15.64 4.02 -0.36
CA TYR A 108 -14.85 4.56 0.75
C TYR A 108 -15.72 4.93 1.96
N GLN A 109 -16.99 5.24 1.75
CA GLN A 109 -17.96 5.51 2.81
C GLN A 109 -18.38 4.23 3.55
N ASP A 110 -18.68 3.17 2.81
CA ASP A 110 -19.42 2.00 3.31
C ASP A 110 -18.55 0.76 3.59
N TRP A 111 -17.39 0.64 2.95
CA TRP A 111 -16.60 -0.61 2.96
C TRP A 111 -16.10 -1.00 4.36
N ILE A 112 -15.62 -0.01 5.13
CA ILE A 112 -15.18 -0.19 6.51
C ILE A 112 -15.84 0.91 7.36
N PRO A 113 -17.03 0.66 7.94
CA PRO A 113 -17.69 1.59 8.83
C PRO A 113 -16.95 1.71 10.18
N GLU A 114 -17.24 2.78 10.93
CA GLU A 114 -16.63 3.00 12.24
C GLU A 114 -16.84 1.83 13.22
N SER A 115 -18.00 1.18 13.17
CA SER A 115 -18.35 0.06 14.04
C SER A 115 -17.45 -1.17 13.85
N ASP A 116 -16.74 -1.30 12.73
CA ASP A 116 -15.75 -2.37 12.57
C ASP A 116 -14.51 -2.12 13.43
N PHE A 117 -14.15 -0.86 13.71
CA PHE A 117 -13.06 -0.56 14.65
C PHE A 117 -13.44 -0.95 16.09
N ASP A 118 -14.70 -0.80 16.49
CA ASP A 118 -15.18 -1.28 17.80
C ASP A 118 -15.05 -2.81 17.92
N LYS A 119 -15.34 -3.53 16.85
CA LYS A 119 -15.13 -4.99 16.79
C LYS A 119 -13.65 -5.35 16.84
N MET A 120 -12.80 -4.61 16.12
CA MET A 120 -11.35 -4.85 16.16
C MET A 120 -10.80 -4.70 17.58
N VAL A 121 -11.25 -3.68 18.34
CA VAL A 121 -10.89 -3.51 19.75
C VAL A 121 -11.41 -4.69 20.59
N SER A 122 -12.65 -5.13 20.38
CA SER A 122 -13.22 -6.25 21.15
C SER A 122 -12.50 -7.58 20.91
N TYR A 123 -11.83 -7.74 19.77
CA TYR A 123 -10.94 -8.87 19.47
C TYR A 123 -9.51 -8.69 20.01
N GLY A 124 -9.21 -7.58 20.69
CA GLY A 124 -7.89 -7.30 21.26
C GLY A 124 -6.83 -6.92 20.22
N LEU A 125 -7.26 -6.39 19.06
CA LEU A 125 -6.35 -5.86 18.05
C LEU A 125 -5.86 -4.47 18.46
N ASN A 126 -4.63 -4.14 18.06
CA ASN A 126 -3.94 -2.89 18.44
C ASN A 126 -3.29 -2.14 17.26
N THR A 127 -3.30 -2.73 16.07
CA THR A 127 -2.67 -2.13 14.89
C THR A 127 -3.56 -2.30 13.65
N VAL A 128 -3.62 -1.27 12.81
CA VAL A 128 -4.18 -1.38 11.46
C VAL A 128 -3.13 -1.01 10.42
N ARG A 129 -3.03 -1.81 9.35
CA ARG A 129 -2.28 -1.46 8.14
C ARG A 129 -3.26 -1.01 7.07
N ILE A 130 -3.01 0.15 6.49
CA ILE A 130 -3.89 0.81 5.52
C ILE A 130 -3.14 0.91 4.19
N PRO A 131 -3.42 0.00 3.23
CA PRO A 131 -2.92 0.09 1.87
C PRO A 131 -3.45 1.36 1.19
N VAL A 132 -2.55 2.16 0.60
CA VAL A 132 -2.88 3.38 -0.15
C VAL A 132 -2.13 3.43 -1.47
N GLY A 133 -2.77 3.97 -2.51
CA GLY A 133 -2.12 4.23 -3.79
C GLY A 133 -1.57 5.66 -3.88
N TYR A 134 -0.54 5.86 -4.71
CA TYR A 134 0.07 7.17 -4.93
C TYR A 134 -0.93 8.21 -5.44
N TRP A 135 -1.99 7.76 -6.15
CA TRP A 135 -3.04 8.60 -6.70
C TRP A 135 -3.87 9.33 -5.65
N MET A 136 -3.73 8.94 -4.37
CA MET A 136 -4.27 9.72 -3.25
C MET A 136 -3.66 11.14 -3.19
N TYR A 137 -2.45 11.34 -3.72
CA TYR A 137 -1.92 12.68 -3.98
C TYR A 137 -2.23 13.11 -5.41
N GLU A 138 -3.37 13.74 -5.60
CA GLU A 138 -3.92 14.03 -6.94
C GLU A 138 -3.03 14.98 -7.79
N ASP A 139 -2.22 15.84 -7.17
CA ASP A 139 -1.36 16.80 -7.88
C ASP A 139 -0.26 16.13 -8.71
N ILE A 140 0.15 14.91 -8.34
CA ILE A 140 1.19 14.17 -9.06
C ILE A 140 0.63 13.19 -10.07
N VAL A 141 -0.70 13.08 -10.24
CA VAL A 141 -1.38 12.17 -11.19
C VAL A 141 -1.45 12.82 -12.58
N TYR A 142 -1.11 12.06 -13.63
CA TYR A 142 -1.18 12.53 -15.00
C TYR A 142 -2.61 12.43 -15.54
N LYS A 143 -3.35 13.55 -15.48
CA LYS A 143 -4.79 13.62 -15.80
C LYS A 143 -5.18 13.10 -17.20
N ASP A 144 -4.27 13.18 -18.16
CA ASP A 144 -4.53 12.78 -19.55
C ASP A 144 -4.30 11.29 -19.81
N SER A 145 -3.58 10.61 -18.93
CA SER A 145 -3.13 9.22 -19.15
C SER A 145 -3.37 8.27 -17.98
N GLU A 146 -3.73 8.79 -16.80
CA GLU A 146 -3.93 8.01 -15.59
C GLU A 146 -5.35 8.19 -15.08
N HIS A 147 -6.01 7.06 -14.79
CA HIS A 147 -7.41 7.01 -14.44
C HIS A 147 -7.55 6.42 -13.04
N PHE A 148 -7.71 7.28 -12.04
CA PHE A 148 -7.82 6.88 -10.64
C PHE A 148 -8.95 7.65 -9.95
N PRO A 149 -9.58 7.03 -8.92
CA PRO A 149 -10.60 7.70 -8.15
C PRO A 149 -10.03 8.87 -7.36
N ARG A 150 -10.77 9.98 -7.32
CA ARG A 150 -10.41 11.20 -6.58
C ARG A 150 -11.10 11.27 -5.23
N GLY A 151 -10.59 12.12 -4.34
CA GLY A 151 -11.17 12.43 -3.03
C GLY A 151 -10.86 11.40 -1.93
N GLY A 152 -9.91 10.48 -2.15
CA GLY A 152 -9.57 9.44 -1.17
C GLY A 152 -9.02 9.98 0.16
N LEU A 153 -8.31 11.12 0.13
CA LEU A 153 -7.65 11.67 1.32
C LEU A 153 -8.63 12.01 2.46
N ALA A 154 -9.81 12.53 2.14
CA ALA A 154 -10.83 12.83 3.15
C ALA A 154 -11.28 11.57 3.90
N HIS A 155 -11.42 10.46 3.16
CA HIS A 155 -11.76 9.16 3.73
C HIS A 155 -10.59 8.54 4.51
N LEU A 156 -9.36 8.68 4.03
CA LEU A 156 -8.18 8.26 4.78
C LEU A 156 -8.10 8.96 6.14
N LYS A 157 -8.28 10.29 6.17
CA LYS A 157 -8.31 11.06 7.42
C LYS A 157 -9.41 10.58 8.38
N ARG A 158 -10.61 10.30 7.86
CA ARG A 158 -11.73 9.75 8.64
C ARG A 158 -11.38 8.39 9.25
N ILE A 159 -10.84 7.48 8.45
CA ILE A 159 -10.43 6.12 8.86
C ILE A 159 -9.30 6.17 9.89
N CYS A 160 -8.30 7.02 9.68
CA CYS A 160 -7.25 7.27 10.67
C CYS A 160 -7.83 7.86 11.97
N GLY A 161 -8.86 8.70 11.89
CA GLY A 161 -9.60 9.20 13.06
C GLY A 161 -10.27 8.07 13.84
N TYR A 162 -11.01 7.18 13.18
CA TYR A 162 -11.64 6.01 13.82
C TYR A 162 -10.63 5.12 14.55
N ALA A 163 -9.49 4.85 13.90
CA ALA A 163 -8.39 4.07 14.46
C ALA A 163 -7.73 4.77 15.65
N SER A 164 -7.35 6.05 15.49
CA SER A 164 -6.64 6.82 16.51
C SER A 164 -7.48 7.03 17.77
N ASN A 165 -8.79 7.27 17.63
CA ASN A 165 -9.73 7.42 18.75
C ASN A 165 -9.80 6.16 19.64
N ARG A 166 -9.39 5.00 19.11
CA ARG A 166 -9.37 3.71 19.81
C ARG A 166 -7.96 3.25 20.19
N GLY A 167 -6.95 4.10 19.97
CA GLY A 167 -5.56 3.79 20.33
C GLY A 167 -4.88 2.79 19.39
N PHE A 168 -5.36 2.63 18.14
CA PHE A 168 -4.66 1.81 17.15
C PHE A 168 -3.36 2.48 16.70
N TYR A 169 -2.29 1.70 16.62
CA TYR A 169 -1.15 2.05 15.79
C TYR A 169 -1.52 1.93 14.31
N ILE A 170 -1.14 2.93 13.50
CA ILE A 170 -1.50 2.98 12.09
C ILE A 170 -0.25 2.85 11.25
N ILE A 171 -0.25 1.88 10.34
CA ILE A 171 0.77 1.70 9.30
C ILE A 171 0.14 2.17 7.99
N LEU A 172 0.59 3.30 7.46
CA LEU A 172 0.28 3.70 6.10
C LEU A 172 1.24 2.98 5.14
N ASP A 173 0.68 2.31 4.15
CA ASP A 173 1.39 1.43 3.24
C ASP A 173 1.26 1.91 1.80
N LEU A 174 2.38 2.33 1.18
CA LEU A 174 2.39 2.61 -0.25
C LEU A 174 2.23 1.29 -1.01
N HIS A 175 0.98 1.00 -1.37
CA HIS A 175 0.57 -0.26 -1.97
C HIS A 175 0.53 -0.20 -3.50
N GLY A 176 0.17 0.97 -4.05
CA GLY A 176 0.19 1.23 -5.49
C GLY A 176 1.19 2.33 -5.83
N ALA A 177 2.30 1.98 -6.48
CA ALA A 177 3.32 2.94 -6.90
C ALA A 177 3.04 3.46 -8.34
N PRO A 178 3.55 4.65 -8.71
CA PRO A 178 3.39 5.19 -10.06
C PRO A 178 3.84 4.21 -11.14
N GLY A 179 2.96 3.92 -12.11
CA GLY A 179 3.22 2.98 -13.20
C GLY A 179 3.22 1.49 -12.82
N ALA A 180 2.77 1.14 -11.61
CA ALA A 180 2.83 -0.21 -11.03
C ALA A 180 4.26 -0.73 -10.79
N GLN A 181 4.43 -1.44 -9.67
CA GLN A 181 5.69 -2.03 -9.23
C GLN A 181 5.78 -3.54 -9.44
N VAL A 182 4.68 -4.19 -9.86
CA VAL A 182 4.60 -5.63 -10.14
C VAL A 182 3.77 -5.86 -11.41
N ALA A 183 4.25 -6.76 -12.28
CA ALA A 183 3.58 -7.08 -13.53
C ALA A 183 2.29 -7.89 -13.28
N ASN A 184 1.26 -7.65 -14.09
CA ASN A 184 0.01 -8.42 -14.11
C ASN A 184 -0.65 -8.56 -12.73
N ASN A 185 -0.55 -7.52 -11.91
CA ASN A 185 -1.07 -7.51 -10.56
C ASN A 185 -2.00 -6.31 -10.33
N ALA A 186 -3.29 -6.59 -10.18
CA ALA A 186 -4.33 -5.60 -9.95
C ALA A 186 -4.13 -4.83 -8.63
N PHE A 187 -3.44 -5.43 -7.66
CA PHE A 187 -3.28 -4.89 -6.30
C PHE A 187 -2.28 -3.73 -6.26
N THR A 188 -1.63 -3.44 -7.39
CA THR A 188 -0.83 -2.22 -7.57
C THR A 188 -1.68 -1.02 -7.99
N GLY A 189 -2.99 -1.21 -8.19
CA GLY A 189 -3.93 -0.21 -8.72
C GLY A 189 -4.02 -0.20 -10.25
N GLN A 190 -2.96 -0.63 -10.94
CA GLN A 190 -2.88 -0.66 -12.41
C GLN A 190 -2.39 -2.03 -12.89
N TYR A 191 -3.25 -2.75 -13.61
CA TYR A 191 -2.87 -4.04 -14.19
C TYR A 191 -2.07 -3.84 -15.49
N THR A 192 -0.74 -3.98 -15.43
CA THR A 192 0.14 -3.84 -16.61
C THR A 192 1.14 -4.99 -16.72
N PRO A 193 1.44 -5.51 -17.93
CA PRO A 193 2.51 -6.48 -18.11
C PRO A 193 3.92 -5.87 -17.93
N ASN A 194 4.04 -4.54 -18.05
CA ASN A 194 5.31 -3.82 -17.99
C ASN A 194 5.25 -2.79 -16.84
N PRO A 195 5.77 -3.13 -15.65
CA PRO A 195 5.87 -2.19 -14.51
C PRO A 195 6.73 -0.98 -14.85
N GLY A 196 6.19 0.22 -14.65
CA GLY A 196 6.86 1.49 -14.89
C GLY A 196 7.57 2.06 -13.66
N PHE A 197 7.29 1.56 -12.45
CA PHE A 197 7.79 2.15 -11.21
C PHE A 197 9.31 2.33 -11.15
N TYR A 198 10.07 1.41 -11.73
CA TYR A 198 11.53 1.40 -11.70
C TYR A 198 12.18 2.38 -12.69
N GLN A 199 11.40 3.23 -13.37
CA GLN A 199 11.91 4.36 -14.15
C GLN A 199 12.07 5.58 -13.24
N ASP A 200 13.16 6.34 -13.41
CA ASP A 200 13.50 7.47 -12.53
C ASP A 200 12.34 8.46 -12.31
N TYR A 201 11.61 8.79 -13.37
CA TYR A 201 10.49 9.74 -13.29
C TYR A 201 9.28 9.20 -12.52
N GLN A 202 9.07 7.88 -12.50
CA GLN A 202 8.01 7.25 -11.69
C GLN A 202 8.46 7.07 -10.24
N PHE A 203 9.73 6.72 -10.03
CA PHE A 203 10.33 6.64 -8.70
C PHE A 203 10.29 8.01 -7.98
N ASP A 204 10.63 9.10 -8.66
CA ASP A 204 10.56 10.45 -8.12
C ASP A 204 9.13 10.84 -7.69
N ARG A 205 8.11 10.40 -8.43
CA ARG A 205 6.69 10.60 -8.06
C ARG A 205 6.33 9.84 -6.78
N ALA A 206 6.85 8.62 -6.59
CA ALA A 206 6.65 7.89 -5.34
C ALA A 206 7.33 8.59 -4.15
N TYR A 207 8.53 9.14 -4.36
CA TYR A 207 9.20 9.96 -3.35
C TYR A 207 8.37 11.21 -2.99
N LYS A 208 7.83 11.92 -3.98
CA LYS A 208 6.92 13.07 -3.77
C LYS A 208 5.68 12.66 -2.96
N PHE A 209 5.08 11.52 -3.28
CA PHE A 209 3.94 10.97 -2.54
C PHE A 209 4.29 10.71 -1.06
N LEU A 210 5.39 9.99 -0.80
CA LEU A 210 5.82 9.67 0.56
C LEU A 210 6.19 10.93 1.35
N ALA A 211 6.83 11.92 0.71
CA ALA A 211 7.16 13.19 1.33
C ALA A 211 5.91 14.05 1.64
N TRP A 212 4.83 13.88 0.88
CA TRP A 212 3.55 14.54 1.09
C TRP A 212 2.71 13.87 2.19
N LEU A 213 2.79 12.54 2.32
CA LEU A 213 1.98 11.75 3.25
C LEU A 213 2.40 11.89 4.72
N ARG A 214 3.62 12.38 4.98
CA ARG A 214 4.24 12.50 6.31
C ARG A 214 3.52 13.45 7.26
#